data_AF-A0A1Q7ZUY8-F1
#
_entry.id   AF-A0A1Q7ZUY8-F1
#
_cell.length_a   1.000
_cell.length_b   1.000
_cell.length_c   1.000
_cell.angle_alpha   90.00
_cell.angle_beta   90.00
_cell.angle_gamma   90.00
#
_symmetry.space_group_name_H-M   'P 1'
#
loop_
_entity.id
_entity.type
_entity.pdbx_description
1 polymer ?
#
loop_
_entity_poly.entity_id
_entity_poly.type
_entity_poly.pdbx_seq_one_letter_code
_entity_poly.pdbx_strand_id
1 'polypeptide(L)'
;MQQLIYSVPRGLRAGAIGGFVGAIVLGILGEIGALAMNQELFYTTIARKMGFGDYSVLGGWTLHFLVGIIAGSLFIGATAALRSFMLTTTKKALWVGILGGIAIWIVVYVPVTAILVPDDLTNVTFAGGSFVLHVLYGVVTAIVSLSFLRRTIKTKTTV
;
A
#
# COMPACT_ATOMS: atom_id res chain seq x y z
N MET A 1 17.02 14.50 -19.44
CA MET A 1 15.69 13.99 -19.02
C MET A 1 14.99 15.07 -18.19
N GLN A 2 13.80 15.51 -18.60
CA GLN A 2 13.02 16.53 -17.88
C GLN A 2 12.62 15.99 -16.51
N GLN A 3 12.91 16.73 -15.43
CA GLN A 3 12.54 16.30 -14.07
C GLN A 3 11.01 16.34 -13.91
N LEU A 4 10.42 15.19 -13.61
CA LEU A 4 9.02 15.08 -13.22
C LEU A 4 8.80 15.80 -11.89
N ILE A 5 8.29 17.03 -11.94
CA ILE A 5 7.83 17.78 -10.78
C ILE A 5 6.31 17.72 -10.74
N TYR A 6 5.76 17.25 -9.62
CA TYR A 6 4.32 17.21 -9.38
C TYR A 6 3.97 17.81 -8.03
N SER A 7 2.79 18.43 -7.94
CA SER A 7 2.29 19.04 -6.71
C SER A 7 1.71 17.99 -5.75
N VAL A 8 1.59 18.36 -4.47
CA VAL A 8 0.99 17.50 -3.43
C VAL A 8 -0.40 17.00 -3.82
N PRO A 9 -1.36 17.82 -4.29
CA PRO A 9 -2.69 17.32 -4.69
C PRO A 9 -2.62 16.28 -5.81
N ARG A 10 -1.68 16.43 -6.74
CA ARG A 10 -1.46 15.46 -7.83
C ARG A 10 -0.83 14.18 -7.31
N GLY A 11 0.11 14.28 -6.36
CA GLY A 11 0.67 13.14 -5.63
C GLY A 11 -0.39 12.37 -4.85
N LEU A 12 -1.26 13.06 -4.10
CA LEU A 12 -2.37 12.44 -3.35
C LEU A 12 -3.31 11.63 -4.26
N ARG A 13 -3.70 12.20 -5.42
CA ARG A 13 -4.57 11.52 -6.40
C ARG A 13 -3.89 10.32 -7.05
N ALA A 14 -2.65 10.48 -7.50
CA ALA A 14 -1.89 9.38 -8.08
C ALA A 14 -1.69 8.26 -7.04
N GLY A 15 -1.40 8.63 -5.80
CA GLY A 15 -1.26 7.74 -4.67
C GLY A 15 -2.54 7.03 -4.28
N ALA A 16 -3.71 7.65 -4.38
CA ALA A 16 -5.00 6.99 -4.15
C ALA A 16 -5.16 5.79 -5.10
N ILE A 17 -4.89 6.03 -6.39
CA ILE A 17 -5.00 5.01 -7.43
C ILE A 17 -3.92 3.95 -7.24
N GLY A 18 -2.67 4.37 -6.98
CA GLY A 18 -1.57 3.45 -6.70
C GLY A 18 -1.83 2.57 -5.48
N GLY A 19 -2.33 3.16 -4.40
CA GLY A 19 -2.65 2.48 -3.15
C GLY A 19 -3.82 1.51 -3.31
N PHE A 20 -4.85 1.88 -4.09
CA PHE A 20 -5.93 0.95 -4.45
C PHE A 20 -5.40 -0.29 -5.20
N VAL A 21 -4.58 -0.08 -6.25
CA VAL A 21 -3.98 -1.19 -7.01
C VAL A 21 -3.03 -2.01 -6.13
N GLY A 22 -2.23 -1.34 -5.29
CA GLY A 22 -1.37 -1.99 -4.31
C GLY A 22 -2.17 -2.85 -3.33
N ALA A 23 -3.30 -2.36 -2.84
CA ALA A 23 -4.18 -3.09 -1.93
C ALA A 23 -4.81 -4.32 -2.60
N ILE A 24 -5.19 -4.23 -3.88
CA ILE A 24 -5.63 -5.40 -4.65
C ILE A 24 -4.52 -6.46 -4.71
N VAL A 25 -3.31 -6.06 -5.10
CA VAL A 25 -2.18 -7.01 -5.23
C VAL A 25 -1.84 -7.65 -3.89
N LEU A 26 -1.73 -6.84 -2.83
CA LEU A 26 -1.49 -7.36 -1.48
C LEU A 26 -2.63 -8.27 -1.01
N GLY A 27 -3.88 -7.88 -1.27
CA GLY A 27 -5.06 -8.62 -0.84
C GLY A 27 -5.11 -10.00 -1.46
N ILE A 28 -4.93 -10.10 -2.78
CA ILE A 28 -4.91 -11.37 -3.53
C ILE A 28 -3.75 -12.25 -3.08
N LEU A 29 -2.54 -11.71 -2.96
CA LEU A 29 -1.38 -12.50 -2.52
C LEU A 29 -1.49 -12.92 -1.06
N GLY A 30 -2.08 -12.07 -0.21
CA GLY A 30 -2.44 -12.41 1.16
C GLY A 30 -3.46 -13.54 1.24
N GLU A 31 -4.46 -13.54 0.36
CA GLU A 31 -5.45 -14.63 0.27
C GLU A 31 -4.81 -15.94 -0.17
N ILE A 32 -3.94 -15.92 -1.19
CA ILE A 32 -3.16 -17.10 -1.59
C ILE A 32 -2.31 -17.61 -0.43
N GLY A 33 -1.65 -16.72 0.32
CA GLY A 33 -0.87 -17.08 1.50
C GLY A 33 -1.71 -17.71 2.61
N ALA A 34 -2.87 -17.11 2.92
CA ALA A 34 -3.80 -17.61 3.92
C ALA A 34 -4.32 -19.01 3.54
N LEU A 35 -4.68 -19.23 2.27
CA LEU A 35 -5.08 -20.54 1.76
C LEU A 35 -3.95 -21.58 1.89
N ALA A 36 -2.72 -21.22 1.53
CA ALA A 36 -1.57 -22.12 1.65
C ALA A 36 -1.24 -22.49 3.10
N MET A 37 -1.57 -21.62 4.05
CA MET A 37 -1.36 -21.83 5.49
C MET A 37 -2.59 -22.41 6.19
N ASN A 38 -3.70 -22.63 5.47
CA ASN A 38 -5.00 -23.03 6.04
C ASN A 38 -5.46 -22.09 7.18
N GLN A 39 -5.36 -20.78 6.95
CA GLN A 39 -5.70 -19.72 7.91
C GLN A 39 -6.78 -18.78 7.36
N GLU A 40 -7.49 -18.10 8.28
CA GLU A 40 -8.37 -16.98 7.91
C GLU A 40 -7.52 -15.80 7.42
N LEU A 41 -8.03 -15.11 6.39
CA LEU A 41 -7.38 -13.94 5.82
C LEU A 41 -7.29 -12.81 6.85
N PHE A 42 -6.09 -12.23 7.02
CA PHE A 42 -5.79 -11.29 8.11
C PHE A 42 -6.84 -10.19 8.30
N TYR A 43 -7.22 -9.46 7.24
CA TYR A 43 -8.18 -8.36 7.38
C TYR A 43 -9.63 -8.84 7.65
N THR A 44 -9.97 -10.09 7.33
CA THR A 44 -11.22 -10.72 7.77
C THR A 44 -11.17 -10.99 9.27
N THR A 45 -10.05 -11.53 9.78
CA THR A 45 -9.81 -11.73 11.21
C THR A 45 -9.92 -10.41 11.98
N ILE A 46 -9.31 -9.33 11.45
CA ILE A 46 -9.41 -7.98 12.02
C ILE A 46 -10.86 -7.51 12.04
N ALA A 47 -11.59 -7.59 10.93
CA ALA A 47 -12.99 -7.16 10.88
C ALA A 47 -13.87 -7.94 11.87
N ARG A 48 -13.62 -9.23 12.05
CA ARG A 48 -14.30 -10.05 13.06
C ARG A 48 -14.03 -9.55 14.47
N LYS A 49 -12.77 -9.23 14.80
CA LYS A 49 -12.39 -8.66 16.10
C LYS A 49 -12.96 -7.25 16.32
N MET A 50 -13.25 -6.53 15.24
CA MET A 50 -13.96 -5.25 15.29
C MET A 50 -15.49 -5.39 15.40
N GLY A 51 -16.03 -6.62 15.45
CA GLY A 51 -17.45 -6.87 15.66
C GLY A 51 -18.30 -6.91 14.39
N PHE A 52 -17.70 -7.12 13.20
CA PHE A 52 -18.45 -7.15 11.94
C PHE A 52 -19.31 -8.43 11.76
N GLY A 53 -19.16 -9.44 12.63
CA GLY A 53 -19.97 -10.66 12.61
C GLY A 53 -19.93 -11.38 11.26
N ASP A 54 -21.11 -11.68 10.70
CA ASP A 54 -21.24 -12.36 9.41
C ASP A 54 -20.72 -11.53 8.22
N TYR A 55 -20.59 -10.22 8.38
CA TYR A 55 -20.05 -9.33 7.35
C TYR A 55 -18.53 -9.19 7.38
N SER A 56 -17.81 -9.98 8.19
CA SER A 56 -16.36 -9.84 8.38
C SER A 56 -15.55 -9.96 7.09
N VAL A 57 -15.98 -10.77 6.12
CA VAL A 57 -15.28 -10.90 4.82
C VAL A 57 -15.39 -9.60 4.03
N LEU A 58 -16.61 -9.09 3.84
CA LEU A 58 -16.84 -7.84 3.10
C LEU A 58 -16.25 -6.64 3.85
N GLY A 59 -16.41 -6.59 5.17
CA GLY A 59 -15.87 -5.56 6.03
C GLY A 59 -14.34 -5.53 6.00
N GLY A 60 -13.70 -6.69 6.07
CA GLY A 60 -12.24 -6.82 6.01
C GLY A 60 -11.68 -6.29 4.69
N TRP A 61 -12.25 -6.71 3.56
CA TRP A 61 -11.86 -6.19 2.24
C TRP A 61 -12.10 -4.68 2.12
N THR A 62 -13.23 -4.19 2.62
CA THR A 62 -13.56 -2.76 2.60
C THR A 62 -12.53 -1.94 3.39
N LEU A 63 -12.20 -2.38 4.61
CA LEU A 63 -11.18 -1.73 5.44
C LEU A 63 -9.80 -1.80 4.79
N HIS A 64 -9.44 -2.95 4.21
CA HIS A 64 -8.18 -3.13 3.50
C HIS A 64 -8.01 -2.16 2.33
N PHE A 65 -9.05 -2.00 1.50
CA PHE A 65 -9.03 -1.03 0.41
C PHE A 65 -8.98 0.41 0.92
N LEU A 66 -9.76 0.74 1.96
CA LEU A 66 -9.77 2.09 2.53
C LEU A 66 -8.40 2.48 3.07
N VAL A 67 -7.77 1.61 3.86
CA VAL A 67 -6.43 1.82 4.40
C VAL A 67 -5.41 1.91 3.27
N GLY A 68 -5.48 1.04 2.26
CA GLY A 68 -4.58 1.11 1.10
C GLY A 68 -4.69 2.40 0.31
N ILE A 69 -5.91 2.88 0.05
CA ILE A 69 -6.13 4.17 -0.63
C ILE A 69 -5.54 5.31 0.18
N ILE A 70 -5.87 5.39 1.48
CA ILE A 70 -5.40 6.46 2.37
C ILE A 70 -3.88 6.43 2.48
N ALA A 71 -3.29 5.26 2.76
CA ALA A 71 -1.86 5.10 2.91
C ALA A 71 -1.13 5.45 1.60
N GLY A 72 -1.61 4.96 0.46
CA GLY A 72 -1.04 5.28 -0.85
C GLY A 72 -1.13 6.76 -1.18
N SER A 73 -2.28 7.40 -0.93
CA SER A 73 -2.45 8.84 -1.08
C SER A 73 -1.44 9.62 -0.26
N LEU A 74 -1.41 9.40 1.06
CA LEU A 74 -0.53 10.12 1.97
C LEU A 74 0.95 9.90 1.63
N PHE A 75 1.32 8.67 1.36
CA PHE A 75 2.70 8.30 1.00
C PHE A 75 3.16 9.05 -0.25
N ILE A 76 2.42 8.98 -1.36
CA ILE A 76 2.82 9.62 -2.61
C ILE A 76 2.65 11.15 -2.53
N GLY A 77 1.65 11.64 -1.80
CA GLY A 77 1.53 13.07 -1.47
C GLY A 77 2.77 13.60 -0.74
N ALA A 78 3.27 12.86 0.25
CA ALA A 78 4.48 13.21 1.00
C ALA A 78 5.73 13.22 0.09
N THR A 79 5.84 12.30 -0.86
CA THR A 79 6.95 12.33 -1.84
C THR A 79 6.95 13.60 -2.71
N ALA A 80 5.79 14.24 -2.92
CA ALA A 80 5.71 15.51 -3.63
C ALA A 80 6.23 16.69 -2.78
N ALA A 81 6.00 16.64 -1.47
CA ALA A 81 6.48 17.65 -0.52
C ALA A 81 7.99 17.53 -0.27
N LEU A 82 8.53 16.31 -0.29
CA LEU A 82 9.93 16.02 -0.03
C LEU A 82 10.70 15.78 -1.35
N ARG A 83 11.41 16.81 -1.83
CA ARG A 83 12.14 16.77 -3.12
C ARG A 83 13.05 15.54 -3.30
N SER A 84 13.67 15.08 -2.23
CA SER A 84 14.53 13.89 -2.22
C SER A 84 13.78 12.61 -2.59
N PHE A 85 12.49 12.51 -2.26
CA PHE A 85 11.67 11.31 -2.49
C PHE A 85 10.74 11.40 -3.72
N MET A 86 10.69 12.55 -4.38
CA MET A 86 9.85 12.76 -5.56
C MET A 86 10.07 11.70 -6.66
N LEU A 87 8.99 11.12 -7.15
CA LEU A 87 9.01 10.02 -8.12
C LEU A 87 9.32 10.51 -9.53
N THR A 88 10.60 10.47 -9.91
CA THR A 88 11.06 10.92 -11.23
C THR A 88 11.39 9.76 -12.19
N THR A 89 11.94 8.67 -11.66
CA THR A 89 12.36 7.49 -12.43
C THR A 89 11.79 6.22 -11.84
N THR A 90 11.72 5.15 -12.65
CA THR A 90 11.27 3.83 -12.17
C THR A 90 12.19 3.30 -11.07
N LYS A 91 13.52 3.47 -11.23
CA LYS A 91 14.50 3.11 -10.18
C LYS A 91 14.21 3.84 -8.87
N LYS A 92 13.88 5.12 -8.94
CA LYS A 92 13.53 5.91 -7.74
C LYS A 92 12.19 5.47 -7.16
N ALA A 93 11.18 5.22 -7.99
CA ALA A 93 9.90 4.67 -7.52
C ALA A 93 10.05 3.30 -6.85
N LEU A 94 10.93 2.44 -7.34
CA LEU A 94 11.23 1.17 -6.70
C LEU A 94 11.78 1.37 -5.28
N TRP A 95 12.88 2.13 -5.14
CA TRP A 95 13.49 2.34 -3.82
C TRP A 95 12.61 3.12 -2.86
N VAL A 96 11.93 4.17 -3.33
CA VAL A 96 10.97 4.93 -2.52
C VAL A 96 9.81 4.02 -2.11
N GLY A 97 9.29 3.20 -3.03
CA GLY A 97 8.24 2.23 -2.74
C GLY A 97 8.63 1.18 -1.70
N ILE A 98 9.87 0.66 -1.75
CA ILE A 98 10.41 -0.24 -0.71
C ILE A 98 10.37 0.44 0.65
N LEU A 99 10.92 1.67 0.76
CA LEU A 99 10.90 2.43 2.01
C LEU A 99 9.47 2.73 2.49
N GLY A 100 8.56 3.04 1.58
CA GLY A 100 7.15 3.25 1.87
C GLY A 100 6.47 2.01 2.41
N GLY A 101 6.73 0.85 1.81
CA GLY A 101 6.20 -0.43 2.27
C GLY A 101 6.71 -0.81 3.66
N ILE A 102 8.01 -0.63 3.92
CA ILE A 102 8.61 -0.81 5.25
C ILE A 102 7.95 0.14 6.26
N ALA A 103 7.80 1.42 5.92
CA ALA A 103 7.19 2.41 6.80
C ALA A 103 5.73 2.06 7.14
N ILE A 104 4.94 1.63 6.16
CA ILE A 104 3.54 1.22 6.39
C ILE A 104 3.48 -0.04 7.25
N TRP A 105 4.38 -1.00 7.01
CA TRP A 105 4.45 -2.20 7.84
C TRP A 105 4.73 -1.85 9.31
N ILE A 106 5.70 -0.98 9.57
CA ILE A 106 6.07 -0.57 10.93
C ILE A 106 4.99 0.30 11.59
N VAL A 107 4.45 1.28 10.87
CA VAL A 107 3.61 2.34 11.47
C VAL A 107 2.12 1.96 11.50
N VAL A 108 1.67 1.09 10.60
CA VAL A 108 0.27 0.69 10.49
C VAL A 108 0.09 -0.77 10.87
N TYR A 109 0.75 -1.68 10.16
CA TYR A 109 0.51 -3.11 10.35
C TYR A 109 0.94 -3.59 11.73
N VAL A 110 2.17 -3.31 12.17
CA VAL A 110 2.69 -3.78 13.47
C VAL A 110 1.79 -3.32 14.63
N PRO A 111 1.38 -2.04 14.76
CA PRO A 111 0.47 -1.63 15.82
C PRO A 111 -0.90 -2.30 15.77
N VAL A 112 -1.52 -2.38 14.58
CA VAL A 112 -2.83 -3.04 14.41
C VAL A 112 -2.75 -4.50 14.82
N THR A 113 -1.72 -5.21 14.36
CA THR A 113 -1.50 -6.62 14.69
C THR A 113 -1.18 -6.80 16.17
N ALA A 114 -0.33 -5.96 16.77
CA ALA A 114 0.02 -6.04 18.19
C ALA A 114 -1.19 -5.87 19.12
N ILE A 115 -2.17 -5.06 18.73
CA ILE A 115 -3.39 -4.82 19.51
C ILE A 115 -4.42 -5.93 19.28
N LEU A 116 -4.61 -6.33 18.02
CA LEU A 116 -5.73 -7.19 17.64
C LEU A 116 -5.35 -8.66 17.51
N VAL A 117 -4.15 -9.02 17.08
CA VAL A 117 -3.69 -10.39 16.82
C VAL A 117 -2.19 -10.53 17.16
N PRO A 118 -1.79 -10.36 18.43
CA PRO A 118 -0.38 -10.31 18.81
C PRO A 118 0.41 -11.58 18.50
N ASP A 119 -0.24 -12.75 18.56
CA ASP A 119 0.39 -14.04 18.28
C ASP A 119 0.97 -14.09 16.85
N ASP A 120 0.31 -13.43 15.89
CA ASP A 120 0.74 -13.36 14.49
C ASP A 120 2.09 -12.63 14.32
N LEU A 121 2.42 -11.66 15.18
CA LEU A 121 3.73 -10.99 15.14
C LEU A 121 4.86 -11.88 15.67
N THR A 122 4.56 -12.82 16.57
CA THR A 122 5.56 -13.72 17.12
C THR A 122 5.86 -14.89 16.18
N ASN A 123 4.94 -15.20 15.26
CA ASN A 123 5.16 -16.16 14.19
C ASN A 123 6.06 -15.57 13.09
N VAL A 124 7.32 -16.03 13.03
CA VAL A 124 8.33 -15.54 12.09
C VAL A 124 7.89 -15.67 10.63
N THR A 125 7.22 -16.77 10.26
CA THR A 125 6.76 -17.01 8.89
C THR A 125 5.67 -16.01 8.51
N PHE A 126 4.70 -15.79 9.40
CA PHE A 126 3.62 -14.84 9.16
C PHE A 126 4.11 -13.39 9.14
N ALA A 127 4.90 -12.99 10.14
CA ALA A 127 5.49 -11.66 10.22
C ALA A 127 6.40 -11.37 9.02
N GLY A 128 7.25 -12.32 8.63
CA GLY A 128 8.12 -12.21 7.46
C GLY A 128 7.34 -12.15 6.14
N GLY A 129 6.32 -13.00 5.97
CA GLY A 129 5.45 -12.98 4.79
C GLY A 129 4.71 -11.65 4.67
N SER A 130 4.10 -11.18 5.76
CA SER A 130 3.43 -9.88 5.81
C SER A 130 4.38 -8.72 5.51
N PHE A 131 5.60 -8.74 6.04
CA PHE A 131 6.62 -7.73 5.73
C PHE A 131 6.89 -7.65 4.22
N VAL A 132 7.12 -8.80 3.57
CA VAL A 132 7.34 -8.87 2.11
C VAL A 132 6.13 -8.35 1.33
N LEU A 133 4.92 -8.73 1.74
CA LEU A 133 3.69 -8.25 1.10
C LEU A 133 3.52 -6.72 1.21
N HIS A 134 3.90 -6.12 2.33
CA HIS A 134 3.85 -4.66 2.50
C HIS A 134 4.93 -3.94 1.69
N VAL A 135 6.13 -4.51 1.57
CA VAL A 135 7.16 -4.01 0.65
C VAL A 135 6.63 -4.03 -0.79
N LEU A 136 6.01 -5.14 -1.20
CA LEU A 136 5.41 -5.27 -2.53
C LEU A 136 4.29 -4.25 -2.75
N TYR A 137 3.40 -4.07 -1.78
CA TYR A 137 2.38 -3.02 -1.80
C TYR A 137 2.99 -1.64 -2.06
N GLY A 138 4.04 -1.27 -1.33
CA GLY A 138 4.70 0.03 -1.48
C GLY A 138 5.32 0.23 -2.86
N VAL A 139 5.96 -0.82 -3.39
CA VAL A 139 6.53 -0.85 -4.75
C VAL A 139 5.45 -0.69 -5.82
N VAL A 140 4.38 -1.49 -5.76
CA VAL A 140 3.25 -1.42 -6.71
C VAL A 140 2.63 -0.03 -6.66
N THR A 141 2.36 0.48 -5.46
CA THR A 141 1.81 1.83 -5.24
C THR A 141 2.67 2.89 -5.92
N ALA A 142 3.98 2.88 -5.71
CA ALA A 142 4.89 3.86 -6.29
C ALA A 142 5.01 3.76 -7.82
N ILE A 143 5.09 2.54 -8.37
CA ILE A 143 5.22 2.31 -9.82
C ILE A 143 3.94 2.73 -10.56
N VAL A 144 2.78 2.34 -10.03
CA VAL A 144 1.48 2.72 -10.60
C VAL A 144 1.33 4.24 -10.53
N SER A 145 1.61 4.84 -9.38
CA SER A 145 1.54 6.30 -9.20
C SER A 145 2.46 7.03 -10.18
N LEU A 146 3.70 6.59 -10.35
CA LEU A 146 4.63 7.16 -11.33
C LEU A 146 4.07 7.11 -12.76
N SER A 147 3.42 6.00 -13.12
CA SER A 147 2.82 5.83 -14.44
C SER A 147 1.70 6.85 -14.69
N PHE A 148 0.84 7.09 -13.69
CA PHE A 148 -0.18 8.14 -13.74
C PHE A 148 0.43 9.54 -13.78
N LEU A 149 1.44 9.80 -12.96
CA LEU A 149 2.16 11.08 -12.94
C LEU A 149 2.83 11.38 -14.29
N ARG A 150 3.34 10.38 -14.99
CA ARG A 150 3.93 10.52 -16.34
C ARG A 150 2.90 10.84 -17.42
N ARG A 151 1.74 10.18 -17.41
CA ARG A 151 0.72 10.33 -18.47
C ARG A 151 0.24 11.78 -18.62
N THR A 152 0.08 12.51 -17.51
CA THR A 152 -0.43 13.90 -17.55
C THR A 152 0.62 14.93 -17.98
N ILE A 153 1.92 14.57 -18.09
CA ILE A 153 2.92 15.48 -18.68
C ILE A 153 2.83 15.46 -20.21
N LYS A 154 2.65 14.28 -20.82
CA LYS A 154 2.56 14.16 -22.28
C LYS A 154 1.40 14.96 -22.88
N THR A 155 0.32 15.14 -22.13
CA THR A 155 -0.87 15.91 -22.56
C THR A 155 -0.67 17.43 -22.59
N LYS A 156 0.43 17.98 -22.06
CA LYS A 156 0.69 19.44 -22.08
C LYS A 156 1.53 19.91 -23.29
N THR A 157 1.78 19.05 -24.28
CA THR A 157 2.69 19.35 -25.40
C THR A 157 1.99 19.69 -26.73
N THR A 158 0.73 20.12 -26.70
CA THR A 158 0.01 20.58 -27.88
C THR A 158 -0.95 21.71 -27.51
N VAL A 159 -0.51 22.95 -27.69
CA VAL A 159 -1.07 23.98 -28.62
C VAL A 159 0.07 24.94 -28.92
#